data_AF-A0A6B0X9S0-F1
#
_entry.id   AF-A0A6B0X9S0-F1
#
_cell.length_a   1.000
_cell.length_b   1.000
_cell.length_c   1.000
_cell.angle_alpha   90.00
_cell.angle_beta   90.00
_cell.angle_gamma   90.00
#
_symmetry.space_group_name_H-M   'P 1'
#
loop_
_entity.id
_entity.type
_entity.pdbx_description
1 polymer ?
#
loop_
_entity_poly.entity_id
_entity_poly.type
_entity_poly.pdbx_seq_one_letter_code
_entity_poly.pdbx_strand_id
1 'polypeptide(L)'
;MIAFGVLLVVLLPTFFLLASRYPSLDERVQQLQPKPLVPAPSLEALLAQVRQVAADSTLYLQPVWAAEPEPTAGLVAAYQVVRGDQAVYRLVLFRHDIACSVCRDVLAAALYDAEGDALVQVLLLDYWEVRGERVDTARFLRQFAGRPVAEELAIEANVDGISGATFSAGGLVEQLNSAAAWVREHPLEKEENL
;
A
#
# COMPACT_ATOMS: atom_id res chain seq x y z
N MET A 1 -25.95 -78.53 35.38
CA MET A 1 -26.63 -77.22 35.25
C MET A 1 -25.58 -76.19 34.93
N ILE A 2 -25.58 -75.66 33.71
CA ILE A 2 -24.66 -74.65 33.21
C ILE A 2 -25.34 -73.30 33.42
N ALA A 3 -24.71 -72.36 34.13
CA ALA A 3 -25.17 -70.98 34.23
C ALA A 3 -24.03 -70.03 33.84
N PHE A 4 -24.21 -69.44 32.67
CA PHE A 4 -23.43 -68.34 32.10
C PHE A 4 -23.52 -67.09 32.99
N GLY A 5 -22.38 -66.46 33.27
CA GLY A 5 -22.28 -65.17 33.96
C GLY A 5 -21.43 -64.19 33.14
N VAL A 6 -22.11 -63.48 32.24
CA VAL A 6 -21.78 -62.27 31.47
C VAL A 6 -20.40 -61.65 31.67
N LEU A 7 -19.60 -61.68 30.59
CA LEU A 7 -18.41 -60.86 30.36
C LEU A 7 -18.83 -59.40 30.10
N LEU A 8 -18.47 -58.48 30.99
CA LEU A 8 -18.68 -57.05 30.80
C LEU A 8 -17.67 -56.52 29.76
N VAL A 9 -18.11 -56.38 28.52
CA VAL A 9 -17.35 -55.71 27.45
C VAL A 9 -17.41 -54.20 27.70
N VAL A 10 -16.30 -53.62 28.16
CA VAL A 10 -16.10 -52.17 28.23
C VAL A 10 -15.91 -51.67 26.79
N LEU A 11 -16.98 -51.15 26.20
CA LEU A 11 -16.93 -50.36 24.99
C LEU A 11 -17.52 -49.00 25.32
N LEU A 12 -16.67 -47.97 25.46
CA LEU A 12 -16.98 -46.69 24.83
C LEU A 12 -15.71 -46.03 24.28
N PRO A 13 -15.77 -45.50 23.05
CA PRO A 13 -14.61 -45.22 22.22
C PRO A 13 -14.22 -43.73 22.29
N THR A 14 -12.92 -43.46 22.41
CA THR A 14 -12.17 -42.53 21.54
C THR A 14 -12.75 -41.14 21.19
N PHE A 15 -13.66 -40.55 21.98
CA PHE A 15 -14.21 -39.22 21.68
C PHE A 15 -13.40 -38.05 22.25
N PHE A 16 -12.41 -38.33 23.12
CA PHE A 16 -11.64 -37.29 23.80
C PHE A 16 -10.28 -36.94 23.17
N LEU A 17 -9.91 -37.59 22.06
CA LEU A 17 -8.58 -37.42 21.42
C LEU A 17 -8.60 -36.63 20.10
N LEU A 18 -9.65 -35.83 19.85
CA LEU A 18 -9.76 -35.01 18.64
C LEU A 18 -9.91 -33.50 18.91
N ALA A 19 -10.04 -33.06 20.17
CA ALA A 19 -10.21 -31.65 20.50
C ALA A 19 -8.91 -30.84 20.62
N SER A 20 -7.73 -31.46 20.52
CA SER A 20 -6.45 -30.80 20.85
C SER A 20 -5.60 -30.33 19.66
N ARG A 21 -6.14 -30.30 18.43
CA ARG A 21 -5.32 -29.96 17.24
C ARG A 21 -5.57 -28.59 16.63
N TYR A 22 -6.52 -27.82 17.13
CA TYR A 22 -6.77 -26.47 16.63
C TYR A 22 -6.50 -25.46 17.74
N PRO A 23 -5.45 -24.61 17.60
CA PRO A 23 -5.24 -23.51 18.53
C PRO A 23 -6.48 -22.63 18.55
N SER A 24 -6.82 -22.15 19.73
CA SER A 24 -7.91 -21.19 19.94
C SER A 24 -7.68 -19.92 19.10
N LEU A 25 -8.74 -19.17 18.84
CA LEU A 25 -8.64 -17.91 18.08
C LEU A 25 -7.68 -16.93 18.75
N ASP A 26 -7.65 -16.91 20.09
CA ASP A 26 -6.73 -16.10 20.90
C ASP A 26 -5.28 -16.59 20.78
N GLU A 27 -5.03 -17.90 20.81
CA GLU A 27 -3.68 -18.45 20.57
C GLU A 27 -3.18 -18.17 19.15
N ARG A 28 -4.08 -18.20 18.16
CA ARG A 28 -3.74 -17.85 16.77
C ARG A 28 -3.39 -16.36 16.65
N VAL A 29 -4.13 -15.48 17.32
CA VAL A 29 -3.84 -14.04 17.35
C VAL A 29 -2.53 -13.75 18.08
N GLN A 30 -2.24 -14.45 19.19
CA GLN A 30 -0.97 -14.32 19.91
C GLN A 30 0.24 -14.84 19.10
N GLN A 31 0.02 -15.79 18.19
CA GLN A 31 1.05 -16.31 17.29
C GLN A 31 1.30 -15.42 16.06
N LEU A 32 0.42 -14.47 15.76
CA LEU A 32 0.64 -13.49 14.71
C LEU A 32 1.66 -12.46 15.22
N GLN A 33 2.90 -12.58 14.77
CA GLN A 33 3.86 -11.49 14.96
C GLN A 33 3.37 -10.25 14.22
N PRO A 34 3.49 -9.04 14.81
CA PRO A 34 3.16 -7.81 14.11
C PRO A 34 4.03 -7.74 12.85
N LYS A 35 3.37 -7.46 11.73
CA LYS A 35 4.01 -7.34 10.42
C LYS A 35 5.11 -6.27 10.51
N PRO A 36 6.35 -6.58 10.08
CA PRO A 36 7.41 -5.58 10.04
C PRO A 36 7.01 -4.42 9.11
N LEU A 37 7.09 -3.19 9.60
CA LEU A 37 6.88 -2.01 8.78
C LEU A 37 8.00 -1.93 7.74
N VAL A 38 7.64 -1.89 6.45
CA VAL A 38 8.62 -1.62 5.38
C VAL A 38 9.10 -0.17 5.56
N PRO A 39 10.38 0.13 5.81
CA PRO A 39 10.81 1.51 5.98
C PRO A 39 10.62 2.32 4.70
N ALA A 40 10.31 3.61 4.82
CA ALA A 40 10.32 4.52 3.67
C ALA A 40 11.70 4.48 2.97
N PRO A 41 11.76 4.55 1.62
CA PRO A 41 13.05 4.62 0.94
C PRO A 41 13.80 5.88 1.34
N SER A 42 15.12 5.85 1.23
CA SER A 42 15.92 7.07 1.39
C SER A 42 15.53 8.12 0.35
N LEU A 43 15.73 9.40 0.69
CA LEU A 43 15.48 10.50 -0.24
C LEU A 43 16.22 10.32 -1.57
N GLU A 44 17.45 9.80 -1.53
CA GLU A 44 18.24 9.47 -2.73
C GLU A 44 17.60 8.37 -3.58
N ALA A 45 17.09 7.31 -2.96
CA ALA A 45 16.42 6.23 -3.70
C ALA A 45 15.10 6.69 -4.33
N LEU A 46 14.37 7.57 -3.64
CA LEU A 46 13.16 8.20 -4.17
C LEU A 46 13.48 9.13 -5.34
N LEU A 47 14.50 9.99 -5.18
CA LEU A 47 14.94 10.91 -6.23
C LEU A 47 15.46 10.16 -7.47
N ALA A 48 16.17 9.05 -7.29
CA ALA A 48 16.62 8.22 -8.41
C ALA A 48 15.46 7.72 -9.28
N GLN A 49 14.35 7.30 -8.66
CA GLN A 49 13.14 6.88 -9.39
C GLN A 49 12.49 8.06 -10.12
N VAL A 50 12.38 9.22 -9.48
CA VAL A 50 11.82 10.43 -10.11
C VAL A 50 12.65 10.85 -11.33
N ARG A 51 13.98 10.87 -11.21
CA ARG A 51 14.90 11.18 -12.32
C ARG A 51 14.77 10.20 -13.47
N GLN A 52 14.55 8.91 -13.17
CA GLN A 52 14.31 7.89 -14.19
C GLN A 52 13.01 8.14 -14.95
N VAL A 53 11.91 8.47 -14.25
CA VAL A 53 10.62 8.75 -14.87
C VAL A 53 10.66 10.02 -15.70
N ALA A 54 11.28 11.08 -15.19
CA ALA A 54 11.39 12.36 -15.90
C ALA A 54 12.48 12.37 -16.99
N ALA A 55 13.32 11.34 -17.05
CA ALA A 55 14.53 11.29 -17.88
C ALA A 55 15.42 12.54 -17.71
N ASP A 56 15.54 13.02 -16.46
CA ASP A 56 16.24 14.25 -16.12
C ASP A 56 17.05 14.07 -14.84
N SER A 57 18.39 14.08 -14.96
CA SER A 57 19.30 13.94 -13.83
C SER A 57 19.50 15.21 -13.01
N THR A 58 19.01 16.36 -13.48
CA THR A 58 19.18 17.67 -12.84
C THR A 58 18.10 17.97 -11.79
N LEU A 59 17.17 17.03 -11.57
CA LEU A 59 16.10 17.19 -10.59
C LEU A 59 16.60 17.00 -9.16
N TYR A 60 15.96 17.69 -8.22
CA TYR A 60 16.14 17.51 -6.78
C TYR A 60 14.79 17.48 -6.06
N LEU A 61 14.75 16.91 -4.85
CA LEU A 61 13.56 16.90 -4.01
C LEU A 61 13.70 17.96 -2.92
N GLN A 62 12.74 18.88 -2.86
CA GLN A 62 12.60 19.84 -1.79
C GLN A 62 11.42 19.41 -0.90
N PRO A 63 11.65 19.13 0.41
CA PRO A 63 10.58 18.71 1.30
C PRO A 63 9.57 19.84 1.53
N VAL A 64 8.28 19.50 1.44
CA VAL A 64 7.17 20.42 1.70
C VAL A 64 6.49 20.06 3.01
N TRP A 65 6.29 18.76 3.24
CA TRP A 65 5.60 18.25 4.41
C TRP A 65 6.06 16.83 4.73
N ALA A 66 6.04 16.46 6.00
CA ALA A 66 6.25 15.09 6.47
C ALA A 66 5.39 14.83 7.71
N ALA A 67 4.85 13.62 7.83
CA ALA A 67 4.12 13.20 9.01
C ALA A 67 5.09 12.87 10.16
N GLU A 68 4.78 13.36 11.35
CA GLU A 68 5.52 13.06 12.58
C GLU A 68 4.55 12.64 13.71
N PRO A 69 4.60 11.38 14.21
CA PRO A 69 5.43 10.28 13.72
C PRO A 69 4.99 9.76 12.33
N GLU A 70 5.87 9.02 11.65
CA GLU A 70 5.50 8.35 10.39
C GLU A 70 4.32 7.39 10.62
N PRO A 71 3.23 7.51 9.83
CA PRO A 71 2.04 6.71 10.05
C PRO A 71 2.20 5.31 9.45
N THR A 72 1.47 4.35 10.02
CA THR A 72 1.37 2.98 9.49
C THR A 72 0.48 2.90 8.24
N ALA A 73 -0.39 3.88 8.01
CA ALA A 73 -1.17 4.06 6.79
C ALA A 73 -1.54 5.54 6.61
N GLY A 74 -1.63 6.02 5.37
CA GLY A 74 -1.90 7.41 5.05
C GLY A 74 -0.74 8.09 4.30
N LEU A 75 -0.82 9.42 4.21
CA LEU A 75 0.24 10.25 3.65
C LEU A 75 1.46 10.25 4.58
N VAL A 76 2.64 10.09 4.00
CA VAL A 76 3.92 10.01 4.73
C VAL A 76 4.70 11.29 4.57
N ALA A 77 4.86 11.77 3.33
CA ALA A 77 5.61 12.97 3.03
C ALA A 77 5.19 13.57 1.68
N ALA A 78 5.48 14.84 1.48
CA ALA A 78 5.31 15.52 0.22
C ALA A 78 6.54 16.35 -0.13
N TYR A 79 6.87 16.40 -1.41
CA TYR A 79 8.02 17.10 -1.95
C TYR A 79 7.63 17.90 -3.18
N GLN A 80 8.29 19.04 -3.38
CA GLN A 80 8.45 19.65 -4.69
C GLN A 80 9.61 18.96 -5.39
N VAL A 81 9.41 18.61 -6.66
CA VAL A 81 10.50 18.20 -7.54
C VAL A 81 10.91 19.44 -8.32
N VAL A 82 12.16 19.86 -8.16
CA VAL A 82 12.66 21.12 -8.71
C VAL A 82 13.76 20.89 -9.73
N ARG A 83 13.80 21.76 -10.74
CA ARG A 83 14.91 21.91 -11.71
C ARG A 83 15.48 23.32 -11.56
N GLY A 84 16.64 23.44 -10.93
CA GLY A 84 17.11 24.75 -10.45
C GLY A 84 16.11 25.29 -9.43
N ASP A 85 15.61 26.51 -9.65
CA ASP A 85 14.64 27.17 -8.77
C ASP A 85 13.18 26.94 -9.19
N GLN A 86 12.93 26.19 -10.28
CA GLN A 86 11.59 25.96 -10.80
C GLN A 86 11.03 24.62 -10.32
N ALA A 87 9.84 24.64 -9.71
CA ALA A 87 9.05 23.44 -9.48
C ALA A 87 8.54 22.86 -10.81
N VAL A 88 8.84 21.59 -11.06
CA VAL A 88 8.45 20.86 -12.28
C VAL A 88 7.46 19.74 -12.01
N TYR A 89 7.46 19.19 -10.79
CA TYR A 89 6.49 18.19 -10.36
C TYR A 89 6.21 18.33 -8.87
N ARG A 90 5.14 17.66 -8.43
CA ARG A 90 4.84 17.46 -7.02
C ARG A 90 4.86 15.96 -6.74
N LEU A 91 5.48 15.55 -5.63
CA LEU A 91 5.61 14.14 -5.27
C LEU A 91 4.98 13.92 -3.90
N VAL A 92 3.99 13.04 -3.81
CA VAL A 92 3.34 12.67 -2.54
C VAL A 92 3.60 11.21 -2.25
N LEU A 93 4.30 10.94 -1.15
CA LEU A 93 4.59 9.61 -0.61
C LEU A 93 3.47 9.19 0.33
N PHE A 94 2.99 7.96 0.18
CA PHE A 94 1.91 7.43 1.01
C PHE A 94 2.07 5.92 1.22
N ARG A 95 1.39 5.43 2.25
CA ARG A 95 1.39 4.03 2.67
C ARG A 95 -0.03 3.52 2.85
N HIS A 96 -0.25 2.26 2.54
CA HIS A 96 -1.47 1.55 2.93
C HIS A 96 -1.12 0.24 3.64
N ASP A 97 -1.64 0.08 4.86
CA ASP A 97 -1.58 -1.18 5.59
C ASP A 97 -2.62 -2.14 5.04
N ILE A 98 -2.15 -3.13 4.30
CA ILE A 98 -2.99 -4.24 3.87
C ILE A 98 -3.10 -5.17 5.07
N ALA A 99 -4.22 -5.04 5.80
CA ALA A 99 -4.58 -5.79 7.04
C ALA A 99 -4.68 -7.31 6.81
N CYS A 100 -3.54 -7.91 6.45
CA CYS A 100 -3.34 -9.28 6.04
C CYS A 100 -1.99 -9.72 6.59
N SER A 101 -1.99 -10.82 7.35
CA SER A 101 -0.81 -11.30 8.08
C SER A 101 0.36 -11.76 7.19
N VAL A 102 0.12 -11.95 5.89
CA VAL A 102 1.11 -12.44 4.91
C VAL A 102 1.35 -11.48 3.75
N CYS A 103 0.55 -10.41 3.64
CA CYS A 103 0.68 -9.45 2.54
C CYS A 103 1.70 -8.39 2.93
N ARG A 104 2.40 -7.77 1.96
CA ARG A 104 3.21 -6.56 2.18
C ARG A 104 2.34 -5.32 2.17
N ASP A 105 2.77 -4.25 2.82
CA ASP A 105 2.09 -2.94 2.73
C ASP A 105 2.29 -2.36 1.32
N VAL A 106 1.38 -1.50 0.91
CA VAL A 106 1.63 -0.66 -0.27
C VAL A 106 2.41 0.55 0.18
N LEU A 107 3.64 0.69 -0.29
CA LEU A 107 4.40 1.93 -0.20
C LEU A 107 4.61 2.45 -1.62
N ALA A 108 4.07 3.63 -1.90
CA ALA A 108 4.09 4.22 -3.23
C ALA A 108 4.18 5.74 -3.15
N ALA A 109 4.57 6.35 -4.26
CA ALA A 109 4.50 7.79 -4.43
C ALA A 109 3.70 8.15 -5.69
N ALA A 110 2.91 9.21 -5.61
CA ALA A 110 2.24 9.81 -6.75
C ALA A 110 3.02 11.04 -7.19
N LEU A 111 3.42 11.06 -8.47
CA LEU A 111 4.04 12.20 -9.12
C LEU A 111 2.96 12.95 -9.91
N TYR A 112 2.74 14.21 -9.58
CA TYR A 112 1.81 15.11 -10.26
C TYR A 112 2.59 16.15 -11.06
N ASP A 113 1.95 16.81 -12.03
CA ASP A 113 2.53 17.98 -12.68
C ASP A 113 2.82 19.12 -11.69
N ALA A 114 3.48 20.18 -12.16
CA ALA A 114 3.89 21.29 -11.32
C ALA A 114 2.69 21.99 -10.67
N GLU A 115 1.60 22.10 -11.43
CA GLU A 115 0.35 22.74 -11.02
C GLU A 115 -0.43 21.89 -10.01
N GLY A 116 -0.26 20.57 -10.05
CA GLY A 116 -1.06 19.61 -9.28
C GLY A 116 -2.43 19.33 -9.90
N ASP A 117 -2.55 19.47 -11.22
CA ASP A 117 -3.80 19.28 -11.96
C ASP A 117 -3.94 17.86 -12.51
N ALA A 118 -2.84 17.18 -12.84
CA ALA A 118 -2.85 15.83 -13.35
C ALA A 118 -1.79 14.92 -12.69
N LEU A 119 -2.15 13.63 -12.56
CA LEU A 119 -1.26 12.58 -12.12
C LEU A 119 -0.35 12.15 -13.28
N VAL A 120 0.95 12.36 -13.16
CA VAL A 120 1.96 11.98 -14.17
C VAL A 120 2.26 10.49 -14.09
N GLN A 121 2.55 9.99 -12.88
CA GLN A 121 2.97 8.60 -12.69
C GLN A 121 2.77 8.17 -11.24
N VAL A 122 2.40 6.90 -11.05
CA VAL A 122 2.50 6.24 -9.74
C VAL A 122 3.80 5.44 -9.70
N LEU A 123 4.63 5.73 -8.70
CA LEU A 123 5.88 5.04 -8.40
C LEU A 123 5.63 4.02 -7.31
N LEU A 124 5.71 2.74 -7.67
CA LEU A 124 5.61 1.67 -6.70
C LEU A 124 6.99 1.43 -6.08
N LEU A 125 7.14 1.74 -4.80
CA LEU A 125 8.45 1.79 -4.13
C LEU A 125 8.89 0.45 -3.53
N ASP A 126 7.95 -0.49 -3.34
CA ASP A 126 8.22 -1.90 -3.11
C ASP A 126 7.29 -2.77 -3.97
N TYR A 127 7.74 -3.94 -4.39
CA TYR A 127 6.93 -4.81 -5.24
C TYR A 127 5.72 -5.37 -4.49
N TRP A 128 4.64 -5.62 -5.21
CA TRP A 128 3.49 -6.32 -4.66
C TRP A 128 3.66 -7.82 -4.73
N GLU A 129 3.22 -8.48 -3.67
CA GLU A 129 3.29 -9.92 -3.54
C GLU A 129 1.95 -10.47 -3.08
N VAL A 130 1.50 -11.55 -3.73
CA VAL A 130 0.36 -12.36 -3.29
C VAL A 130 0.86 -13.79 -3.14
N ARG A 131 0.81 -14.31 -1.91
CA ARG A 131 1.17 -15.70 -1.58
C ARG A 131 2.57 -16.13 -2.05
N GLY A 132 3.59 -15.28 -1.89
CA GLY A 132 4.95 -15.61 -2.33
C GLY A 132 5.28 -15.16 -3.75
N GLU A 133 4.29 -14.75 -4.55
CA GLU A 133 4.48 -14.42 -5.96
C GLU A 133 4.35 -12.94 -6.23
N ARG A 134 5.26 -12.40 -7.05
CA ARG A 134 5.23 -11.01 -7.47
C ARG A 134 4.04 -10.77 -8.40
N VAL A 135 3.25 -9.75 -8.08
CA VAL A 135 2.14 -9.29 -8.93
C VAL A 135 2.66 -8.40 -10.05
N ASP A 136 2.24 -8.67 -11.29
CA ASP A 136 2.44 -7.72 -12.39
C ASP A 136 1.45 -6.55 -12.27
N THR A 137 1.97 -5.39 -11.87
CA THR A 137 1.19 -4.17 -11.67
C THR A 137 1.24 -3.23 -12.87
N ALA A 138 1.97 -3.58 -13.94
CA ALA A 138 2.27 -2.62 -15.01
C ALA A 138 1.02 -2.13 -15.75
N ARG A 139 0.09 -3.04 -16.08
CA ARG A 139 -1.20 -2.66 -16.71
C ARG A 139 -2.02 -1.79 -15.76
N PHE A 140 -2.08 -2.18 -14.49
CA PHE A 140 -2.84 -1.46 -13.48
C PHE A 140 -2.36 -0.02 -13.31
N LEU A 141 -1.05 0.17 -13.10
CA LEU A 141 -0.45 1.48 -12.85
C LEU A 141 -0.55 2.44 -14.05
N ARG A 142 -0.54 1.91 -15.28
CA ARG A 142 -0.70 2.74 -16.50
C ARG A 142 -2.05 3.44 -16.59
N GLN A 143 -3.08 2.96 -15.89
CA GLN A 143 -4.41 3.56 -15.93
C GLN A 143 -4.47 4.92 -15.24
N PHE A 144 -3.47 5.27 -14.42
CA PHE A 144 -3.46 6.48 -13.60
C PHE A 144 -2.80 7.66 -14.28
N ALA A 145 -1.91 7.43 -15.25
CA ALA A 145 -1.19 8.49 -15.94
C ALA A 145 -2.15 9.38 -16.73
N GLY A 146 -2.00 10.70 -16.57
CA GLY A 146 -2.82 11.73 -17.19
C GLY A 146 -4.19 11.95 -16.52
N ARG A 147 -4.51 11.25 -15.42
CA ARG A 147 -5.80 11.46 -14.75
C ARG A 147 -5.85 12.82 -14.05
N PRO A 148 -6.96 13.58 -14.20
CA PRO A 148 -7.16 14.81 -13.46
C PRO A 148 -7.20 14.54 -11.95
N VAL A 149 -6.57 15.41 -11.16
CA VAL A 149 -6.57 15.35 -9.69
C VAL A 149 -7.96 15.59 -9.10
N ALA A 150 -8.84 16.27 -9.85
CA ALA A 150 -10.24 16.46 -9.48
C ALA A 150 -11.13 15.22 -9.71
N GLU A 151 -10.66 14.23 -10.49
CA GLU A 151 -11.40 12.99 -10.73
C GLU A 151 -11.21 12.02 -9.56
N GLU A 152 -12.30 11.59 -8.93
CA GLU A 152 -12.25 10.52 -7.93
C GLU A 152 -12.02 9.16 -8.60
N LEU A 153 -11.03 8.42 -8.12
CA LEU A 153 -10.69 7.10 -8.63
C LEU A 153 -11.48 6.03 -7.88
N ALA A 154 -12.06 5.08 -8.63
CA ALA A 154 -12.84 3.98 -8.09
C ALA A 154 -12.63 2.70 -8.92
N ILE A 155 -12.26 1.62 -8.22
CA ILE A 155 -12.16 0.28 -8.80
C ILE A 155 -13.51 -0.14 -9.38
N GLU A 156 -13.52 -0.79 -10.55
CA GLU A 156 -14.71 -1.24 -11.30
C GLU A 156 -15.60 -0.13 -11.87
N ALA A 157 -15.36 1.14 -11.53
CA ALA A 157 -16.05 2.28 -12.13
C ALA A 157 -15.21 2.92 -13.24
N ASN A 158 -14.03 3.44 -12.89
CA ASN A 158 -13.12 4.09 -13.82
C ASN A 158 -11.70 3.51 -13.77
N VAL A 159 -11.40 2.55 -12.90
CA VAL A 159 -10.11 1.86 -12.81
C VAL A 159 -10.32 0.34 -12.77
N ASP A 160 -9.67 -0.41 -13.68
CA ASP A 160 -9.62 -1.88 -13.60
C ASP A 160 -8.83 -2.29 -12.34
N GLY A 161 -9.34 -3.25 -11.56
CA GLY A 161 -8.59 -3.84 -10.45
C GLY A 161 -7.56 -4.89 -10.88
N ILE A 162 -6.83 -5.46 -9.90
CA ILE A 162 -5.94 -6.61 -10.11
C ILE A 162 -6.59 -7.86 -9.53
N SER A 163 -6.77 -8.89 -10.37
CA SER A 163 -7.29 -10.18 -9.93
C SER A 163 -6.38 -10.81 -8.87
N GLY A 164 -6.96 -11.24 -7.75
CA GLY A 164 -6.21 -11.83 -6.64
C GLY A 164 -5.49 -10.84 -5.72
N ALA A 165 -5.52 -9.53 -6.04
CA ALA A 165 -4.90 -8.46 -5.24
C ALA A 165 -5.89 -7.32 -4.94
N THR A 166 -7.16 -7.66 -4.70
CA THR A 166 -8.26 -6.70 -4.50
C THR A 166 -7.98 -5.70 -3.39
N PHE A 167 -7.53 -6.14 -2.21
CA PHE A 167 -7.24 -5.25 -1.08
C PHE A 167 -6.08 -4.30 -1.38
N SER A 168 -5.01 -4.79 -2.02
CA SER A 168 -3.87 -3.95 -2.41
C SER A 168 -4.24 -2.91 -3.46
N ALA A 169 -5.00 -3.33 -4.49
CA ALA A 169 -5.47 -2.45 -5.55
C ALA A 169 -6.42 -1.37 -5.02
N GLY A 170 -7.39 -1.75 -4.18
CA GLY A 170 -8.30 -0.82 -3.52
C GLY A 170 -7.57 0.16 -2.61
N GLY A 171 -6.68 -0.34 -1.75
CA GLY A 171 -5.86 0.49 -0.86
C GLY A 171 -4.97 1.48 -1.59
N LEU A 172 -4.38 1.11 -2.73
CA LEU A 172 -3.64 2.06 -3.57
C LEU A 172 -4.56 3.17 -4.07
N VAL A 173 -5.74 2.83 -4.60
CA VAL A 173 -6.70 3.80 -5.13
C VAL A 173 -7.19 4.77 -4.05
N GLU A 174 -7.48 4.27 -2.85
CA GLU A 174 -7.85 5.10 -1.69
C GLU A 174 -6.74 6.09 -1.32
N GLN A 175 -5.48 5.64 -1.32
CA GLN A 175 -4.35 6.53 -1.02
C GLN A 175 -4.07 7.52 -2.15
N LEU A 176 -4.29 7.15 -3.42
CA LEU A 176 -4.19 8.07 -4.55
C LEU A 176 -5.25 9.19 -4.46
N ASN A 177 -6.49 8.86 -4.09
CA ASN A 177 -7.53 9.87 -3.84
C ASN A 177 -7.16 10.78 -2.66
N SER A 178 -6.60 10.21 -1.59
CA SER A 178 -6.13 10.98 -0.42
C SER A 178 -4.97 11.92 -0.78
N ALA A 179 -4.02 11.45 -1.58
CA ALA A 179 -2.92 12.25 -2.08
C ALA A 179 -3.41 13.36 -3.03
N ALA A 180 -4.38 13.05 -3.91
CA ALA A 180 -5.02 14.04 -4.78
C ALA A 180 -5.76 15.13 -4.00
N ALA A 181 -6.46 14.76 -2.92
CA ALA A 181 -7.08 15.74 -2.02
C ALA A 181 -6.04 16.67 -1.38
N TRP A 182 -4.96 16.09 -0.84
CA TRP A 182 -3.87 16.87 -0.24
C TRP A 182 -3.24 17.84 -1.26
N VAL A 183 -3.02 17.40 -2.49
CA VAL A 183 -2.46 18.23 -3.58
C VAL A 183 -3.32 19.46 -3.87
N ARG A 184 -4.66 19.30 -3.87
CA ARG A 184 -5.62 20.40 -4.08
C ARG A 184 -5.68 21.37 -2.91
N GLU A 185 -5.56 20.86 -1.69
CA GLU A 185 -5.61 21.66 -0.47
C GLU A 185 -4.32 22.44 -0.20
N HIS A 186 -3.21 22.04 -0.84
CA HIS A 186 -1.88 22.64 -0.67
C HIS A 186 -1.33 23.13 -2.02
N PRO A 187 -1.97 24.09 -2.70
CA PRO A 187 -1.44 24.62 -3.96
C PRO A 187 -0.06 25.24 -3.74
N LEU A 188 0.82 25.15 -4.74
CA LEU A 188 2.08 25.88 -4.68
C LEU A 188 1.77 27.38 -4.69
N GLU A 189 2.37 28.12 -3.75
CA GLU A 189 2.31 29.58 -3.79
C GLU A 189 2.87 30.03 -5.14
N LYS A 190 2.04 30.68 -5.95
CA LYS A 190 2.52 31.34 -7.15
C LYS A 190 3.33 32.53 -6.66
N GLU A 191 4.62 32.61 -6.99
CA GLU A 191 5.36 33.85 -6.86
C GLU A 191 4.60 34.91 -7.66
N GLU A 192 3.83 35.76 -6.98
CA GLU A 192 3.22 36.93 -7.58
C GLU A 192 4.39 37.82 -8.01
N ASN A 193 4.65 37.85 -9.32
CA ASN A 193 5.58 38.80 -9.93
C ASN A 193 5.17 40.23 -9.53
N LEU A 194 5.89 40.81 -8.56
CA LEU A 194 5.87 42.23 -8.21
C LEU A 194 6.50 43.08 -9.32
#